data_AF-A0A961XZG7-F1
#
_entry.id   AF-A0A961XZG7-F1
#
_cell.length_a   1.000
_cell.length_b   1.000
_cell.length_c   1.000
_cell.angle_alpha   90.00
_cell.angle_beta   90.00
_cell.angle_gamma   90.00
#
_symmetry.space_group_name_H-M   'P 1'
#
loop_
_entity.id
_entity.type
_entity.pdbx_description
1 polymer ?
#
loop_
_entity_poly.entity_id
_entity_poly.type
_entity_poly.pdbx_seq_one_letter_code
_entity_poly.pdbx_strand_id
1 'polypeptide(L)'
;MTFLLGIDGGGTSCRAALAMADGTIIARARSGSANIHTDLAGARENIVEAARLVFAEAGVDASRISETPIVLGLAGANVGTNAAQLAAMLPFDTSLVETDA
;
A
#
# COMPACT_ATOMS: atom_id res chain seq x y z
N MET A 1 -16.22 9.48 7.08
CA MET A 1 -15.51 9.94 5.86
C MET A 1 -14.88 8.75 5.20
N THR A 2 -15.09 8.56 3.90
CA THR A 2 -14.51 7.41 3.16
C THR A 2 -13.13 7.80 2.64
N PHE A 3 -12.14 6.96 2.90
CA PHE A 3 -10.77 7.13 2.41
C PHE A 3 -10.42 6.06 1.37
N LEU A 4 -9.43 6.37 0.54
CA LEU A 4 -8.81 5.47 -0.42
C LEU A 4 -7.30 5.56 -0.25
N LEU A 5 -6.62 4.42 -0.17
CA LEU A 5 -5.17 4.35 -0.07
C LEU A 5 -4.56 3.85 -1.38
N GLY A 6 -3.68 4.65 -1.97
CA GLY A 6 -2.87 4.24 -3.11
C GLY A 6 -1.43 3.95 -2.68
N ILE A 7 -0.89 2.82 -3.13
CA ILE A 7 0.52 2.44 -2.96
C ILE A 7 1.18 2.28 -4.34
N ASP A 8 2.39 2.81 -4.46
CA ASP A 8 3.28 2.63 -5.60
C ASP A 8 4.64 2.16 -5.07
N GLY A 9 4.94 0.87 -5.30
CA GLY A 9 6.05 0.16 -4.70
C GLY A 9 6.97 -0.51 -5.70
N GLY A 10 8.26 -0.21 -5.62
CA GLY A 10 9.29 -0.79 -6.49
C GLY A 10 10.55 -1.19 -5.74
N GLY A 11 11.63 -1.43 -6.47
CA GLY A 11 12.91 -1.91 -5.92
C GLY A 11 13.62 -0.99 -4.91
N THR A 12 13.28 0.31 -4.87
CA THR A 12 13.98 1.31 -4.05
C THR A 12 13.08 2.06 -3.07
N SER A 13 11.77 2.05 -3.29
CA SER A 13 10.83 2.75 -2.42
C SER A 13 9.40 2.28 -2.60
N CYS A 14 8.63 2.48 -1.54
CA CYS A 14 7.19 2.35 -1.48
C CYS A 14 6.61 3.72 -1.12
N ARG A 15 5.69 4.21 -1.94
CA ARG A 15 5.06 5.53 -1.83
C ARG A 15 3.59 5.33 -1.52
N ALA A 16 3.07 6.07 -0.55
CA ALA A 16 1.66 6.06 -0.18
C ALA A 16 1.02 7.42 -0.47
N ALA A 17 -0.23 7.39 -0.91
CA ALA A 17 -1.12 8.55 -1.00
C ALA A 17 -2.47 8.19 -0.39
N LEU A 18 -2.90 8.97 0.61
CA LEU A 18 -4.23 8.86 1.18
C LEU A 18 -5.12 9.91 0.53
N ALA A 19 -6.27 9.49 0.01
CA ALA A 19 -7.24 10.36 -0.64
C ALA A 19 -8.62 10.23 0.00
N MET A 20 -9.41 11.29 -0.13
CA MET A 20 -10.85 11.23 0.10
C MET A 20 -11.57 10.59 -1.10
N ALA A 21 -12.84 10.21 -0.91
CA ALA A 21 -13.65 9.59 -1.97
C ALA A 21 -13.87 10.47 -3.22
N ASP A 22 -13.65 11.78 -3.12
CA ASP A 22 -13.70 12.71 -4.26
C ASP A 22 -12.37 12.78 -5.03
N GLY A 23 -11.37 11.98 -4.63
CA GLY A 23 -10.03 11.95 -5.23
C GLY A 23 -9.06 12.99 -4.65
N THR A 24 -9.47 13.82 -3.70
CA THR A 24 -8.58 14.79 -3.05
C THR A 24 -7.54 14.07 -2.22
N ILE A 25 -6.26 14.23 -2.59
CA ILE A 25 -5.13 13.68 -1.82
C ILE A 25 -4.89 14.55 -0.59
N ILE A 26 -4.97 13.94 0.58
CA ILE A 26 -4.84 14.62 1.88
C ILE A 26 -3.48 14.39 2.54
N ALA A 27 -2.77 13.33 2.16
CA ALA A 27 -1.41 13.08 2.64
C ALA A 27 -0.62 12.20 1.68
N ARG A 28 0.71 12.27 1.80
CA ARG A 28 1.65 11.37 1.11
C ARG A 28 2.74 10.93 2.08
N ALA A 29 3.22 9.70 1.93
CA ALA A 29 4.33 9.17 2.70
C ALA A 29 5.22 8.26 1.86
N ARG A 30 6.40 7.92 2.39
CA ARG A 30 7.35 7.01 1.75
C ARG A 30 7.98 6.08 2.79
N SER A 31 8.21 4.83 2.40
CA SER A 31 8.96 3.82 3.16
C SER A 31 10.01 3.13 2.25
N GLY A 32 10.53 1.96 2.69
CA GLY A 32 11.53 1.17 1.98
C GLY A 32 11.02 0.47 0.72
N SER A 33 11.84 -0.42 0.16
CA SER A 33 11.53 -1.18 -1.07
C SER A 33 10.28 -2.07 -0.92
N ALA A 34 9.47 -2.16 -1.97
CA ALA A 34 8.30 -3.05 -2.02
C ALA A 34 8.33 -3.97 -3.25
N ASN A 35 9.52 -4.45 -3.63
CA ASN A 35 9.67 -5.44 -4.69
C ASN A 35 9.31 -6.84 -4.19
N ILE A 36 8.10 -7.28 -4.54
CA ILE A 36 7.54 -8.56 -4.10
C ILE A 36 8.17 -9.77 -4.79
N HIS A 37 8.93 -9.55 -5.87
CA HIS A 37 9.67 -10.62 -6.54
C HIS A 37 10.92 -11.02 -5.77
N THR A 38 11.64 -10.04 -5.21
CA THR A 38 12.90 -10.28 -4.49
C THR A 38 12.71 -10.52 -3.01
N ASP A 39 11.74 -9.86 -2.38
CA ASP A 39 11.48 -9.97 -0.95
C ASP A 39 10.00 -9.67 -0.64
N LEU A 40 9.19 -10.73 -0.60
CA LEU A 40 7.76 -10.63 -0.31
C LEU A 40 7.47 -10.14 1.12
N ALA A 41 8.27 -10.59 2.10
CA ALA A 41 8.06 -10.26 3.51
C ALA A 41 8.45 -8.80 3.80
N GLY A 42 9.63 -8.37 3.34
CA GLY A 42 10.05 -6.98 3.45
C GLY A 42 9.15 -6.02 2.67
N ALA A 43 8.64 -6.44 1.50
CA ALA A 43 7.65 -5.65 0.77
C ALA A 43 6.37 -5.43 1.59
N ARG A 44 5.83 -6.48 2.21
CA ARG A 44 4.68 -6.37 3.12
C ARG A 44 4.95 -5.39 4.27
N GLU A 45 6.10 -5.50 4.92
CA GLU A 45 6.48 -4.60 6.03
C GLU A 45 6.53 -3.14 5.57
N ASN A 46 7.15 -2.87 4.42
CA ASN A 46 7.25 -1.51 3.88
C ASN A 46 5.89 -0.96 3.43
N ILE A 47 5.00 -1.79 2.89
CA ILE A 47 3.62 -1.40 2.54
C ILE A 47 2.83 -0.99 3.80
N VAL A 48 2.89 -1.81 4.84
CA VAL A 48 2.20 -1.53 6.11
C VAL A 48 2.76 -0.26 6.77
N GLU A 49 4.08 -0.08 6.74
CA GLU A 49 4.71 1.13 7.27
C GLU A 49 4.33 2.38 6.44
N ALA A 50 4.28 2.28 5.11
CA ALA A 50 3.84 3.39 4.27
C ALA A 50 2.38 3.79 4.57
N ALA A 51 1.50 2.81 4.79
CA ALA A 51 0.12 3.04 5.22
C ALA A 51 0.07 3.74 6.59
N ARG A 52 0.84 3.26 7.57
CA ARG A 52 0.91 3.88 8.91
C ARG A 52 1.39 5.33 8.84
N LEU A 53 2.44 5.60 8.06
CA LEU A 53 3.02 6.94 7.91
C LEU A 53 2.04 7.90 7.23
N VAL A 54 1.31 7.49 6.19
CA VAL A 54 0.40 8.40 5.49
C VAL A 54 -0.84 8.74 6.33
N PHE A 55 -1.32 7.82 7.16
CA PHE A 55 -2.40 8.10 8.11
C PHE A 55 -1.95 9.06 9.21
N ALA A 56 -0.74 8.87 9.74
CA ALA A 56 -0.15 9.79 10.70
C ALA A 56 0.02 11.20 10.10
N GLU A 57 0.52 11.31 8.87
CA GLU A 57 0.67 12.58 8.16
C GLU A 57 -0.68 13.26 7.88
N ALA A 58 -1.72 12.48 7.58
CA ALA A 58 -3.08 12.99 7.38
C ALA A 58 -3.79 13.41 8.68
N GLY A 59 -3.22 13.12 9.84
CA GLY A 59 -3.90 13.27 11.14
C GLY A 59 -5.12 12.36 11.29
N VAL A 60 -5.14 11.21 10.60
CA VAL A 60 -6.23 10.23 10.63
C VAL A 60 -5.88 9.11 11.61
N ASP A 61 -6.88 8.68 12.39
CA ASP A 61 -6.73 7.59 13.34
C ASP A 61 -6.28 6.29 12.66
N ALA A 62 -5.26 5.64 13.21
CA ALA A 62 -4.67 4.41 12.67
C ALA A 62 -5.63 3.21 12.71
N SER A 63 -6.66 3.22 13.56
CA SER A 63 -7.72 2.21 13.57
C SER A 63 -8.48 2.13 12.24
N ARG A 64 -8.40 3.18 11.42
CA ARG A 64 -9.05 3.26 10.11
C ARG A 64 -8.23 2.62 8.98
N ILE A 65 -7.01 2.19 9.26
CA ILE A 65 -6.10 1.63 8.24
C ILE A 65 -6.68 0.34 7.65
N SER A 66 -7.13 -0.60 8.48
CA SER A 66 -7.62 -1.91 8.01
C SER A 66 -8.90 -1.80 7.18
N GLU A 67 -9.80 -0.88 7.53
CA GLU A 67 -11.08 -0.67 6.82
C GLU A 67 -10.93 0.14 5.51
N THR A 68 -9.76 0.76 5.29
CA THR A 68 -9.56 1.64 4.13
C THR A 68 -9.20 0.79 2.90
N PRO A 69 -9.99 0.85 1.81
CA PRO A 69 -9.64 0.16 0.58
C PRO A 69 -8.28 0.61 0.05
N ILE A 70 -7.45 -0.36 -0.30
CA ILE A 70 -6.09 -0.12 -0.80
C ILE A 70 -5.90 -0.66 -2.22
N VAL A 71 -5.27 0.15 -3.06
CA VAL A 71 -4.80 -0.26 -4.40
C VAL A 71 -3.27 -0.13 -4.43
N LEU A 72 -2.60 -1.20 -4.85
CA LEU A 72 -1.14 -1.29 -4.85
C LEU A 72 -0.62 -1.58 -6.26
N GLY A 73 0.14 -0.66 -6.84
CA GLY A 73 0.95 -0.94 -8.03
C GLY A 73 2.35 -1.37 -7.61
N LEU A 74 2.70 -2.65 -7.82
CA LEU A 74 3.92 -3.24 -7.27
C LEU A 74 4.80 -3.91 -8.33
N ALA A 75 6.11 -3.62 -8.26
CA ALA A 75 7.11 -4.33 -9.05
C ALA A 75 7.13 -5.82 -8.69
N GLY A 76 6.95 -6.68 -9.70
CA GLY A 76 6.93 -8.14 -9.56
C GLY A 76 5.56 -8.75 -9.32
N ALA A 77 4.48 -7.95 -9.37
CA ALA A 77 3.10 -8.45 -9.28
C ALA A 77 2.68 -9.37 -10.44
N ASN A 78 3.34 -9.27 -11.59
CA ASN A 78 3.13 -10.14 -12.75
C ASN A 78 3.80 -11.52 -12.66
N VAL A 79 4.58 -11.79 -11.60
CA VAL A 79 5.36 -13.04 -11.49
C VAL A 79 4.62 -14.06 -10.62
N GLY A 80 4.23 -15.17 -11.24
CA GLY A 80 3.70 -16.34 -10.53
C GLY A 80 2.50 -15.98 -9.64
N THR A 81 2.58 -16.37 -8.37
CA THR A 81 1.53 -16.17 -7.37
C THR A 81 1.82 -15.02 -6.40
N ASN A 82 2.85 -14.20 -6.66
CA ASN A 82 3.35 -13.22 -5.69
C ASN A 82 2.27 -12.20 -5.28
N ALA A 83 1.47 -11.71 -6.23
CA ALA A 83 0.38 -10.77 -5.95
C ALA A 83 -0.68 -11.38 -5.01
N ALA A 84 -1.09 -12.63 -5.28
CA ALA A 84 -2.06 -13.34 -4.46
C ALA A 84 -1.51 -13.68 -3.07
N GLN A 85 -0.24 -14.08 -2.99
CA GLN A 85 0.44 -14.34 -1.71
C GLN A 85 0.56 -13.07 -0.87
N LEU A 86 0.93 -11.94 -1.49
CA LEU A 86 0.97 -10.66 -0.79
C LEU A 86 -0.42 -10.28 -0.27
N ALA A 87 -1.44 -10.31 -1.13
CA ALA A 87 -2.81 -9.94 -0.77
C ALA A 87 -3.31 -10.74 0.45
N ALA A 88 -3.00 -12.04 0.52
CA ALA A 88 -3.34 -12.89 1.66
C ALA A 88 -2.59 -12.55 2.97
N MET A 89 -1.47 -11.83 2.89
CA MET A 89 -0.64 -11.42 4.04
C MET A 89 -0.94 -10.00 4.54
N LEU A 90 -1.65 -9.20 3.73
CA LEU A 90 -1.90 -7.80 4.03
C LEU A 90 -2.99 -7.64 5.11
N PRO A 91 -2.80 -6.74 6.08
CA PRO A 91 -3.77 -6.49 7.15
C PRO A 91 -4.84 -5.46 6.72
N PHE A 92 -5.39 -5.60 5.51
CA PHE A 92 -6.43 -4.72 4.96
C PHE A 92 -7.66 -5.55 4.58
N ASP A 93 -8.85 -5.03 4.87
CA ASP A 93 -10.11 -5.71 4.57
C ASP A 93 -10.34 -5.84 3.05
N THR A 94 -9.80 -4.91 2.26
CA THR A 94 -9.90 -4.90 0.81
C THR A 94 -8.60 -4.42 0.19
N SER A 95 -7.92 -5.30 -0.53
CA SER A 95 -6.68 -4.98 -1.26
C SER A 95 -6.78 -5.40 -2.72
N LEU A 96 -6.35 -4.51 -3.61
CA LEU A 96 -6.17 -4.78 -5.04
C LEU A 96 -4.69 -4.60 -5.38
N VAL A 97 -4.03 -5.69 -5.79
CA VAL A 97 -2.62 -5.68 -6.19
C VAL A 97 -2.53 -5.74 -7.71
N GLU A 98 -1.94 -4.72 -8.30
CA GLU A 98 -1.71 -4.55 -9.73
C GLU A 98 -0.21 -4.45 -10.02
N THR A 99 0.14 -4.55 -11.30
CA THR A 99 1.49 -4.25 -11.78
C THR A 99 1.78 -2.75 -11.68
N ASP A 100 3.06 -2.40 -11.55
CA ASP A 100 3.55 -1.01 -11.62
C ASP A 100 3.72 -0.51 -13.07
N ALA A 101 3.45 -1.37 -14.06
CA ALA A 101 3.55 -1.15 -15.51
C ALA A 101 2.20 -1.35 -16.22
#